data_AF-A0A812XZ47-F1
#
_entry.id   AF-A0A812XZ47-F1
#
_cell.length_a   1.000
_cell.length_b   1.000
_cell.length_c   1.000
_cell.angle_alpha   90.00
_cell.angle_beta   90.00
_cell.angle_gamma   90.00
#
_symmetry.space_group_name_H-M   'P 1'
#
loop_
_entity.id
_entity.type
_entity.pdbx_description
1 polymer ?
#
loop_
_entity_poly.entity_id
_entity_poly.type
_entity_poly.pdbx_seq_one_letter_code
_entity_poly.pdbx_strand_id
1 'polypeptide(L)'
;MESNRTHLFALQARLNMMSLSLLIGALSLCVAQEEGYSEETSWIEASSTNLLQFGQALRDSQPECGHLTVEACDPRANAFCSNNCRIHTHGADCYRPVPDVMAEHPGEDGYCYFNATAFWVSYSGPNPHFEKEAAEGVLFLRGPSYKGLNTGPLLAYSFEDAVNLTTYADSAHYLYDDLYAYSLGFLQGQGLDPKWMKNSSKWISISREKCDEIQAKFAFEKEELVLADWLDFNMVISAMTMCSAGMNISYMDADILRAAGWKSPTDCKPVTSRDFAKHHY
;
A
#
# COMPACT_ATOMS: atom_id res chain seq x y z
N MET A 1 -30.69 -20.77 17.35
CA MET A 1 -29.33 -21.29 17.66
C MET A 1 -28.46 -20.99 16.47
N GLU A 2 -28.03 -19.74 16.38
CA GLU A 2 -27.06 -19.30 15.38
C GLU A 2 -25.71 -19.95 15.70
N SER A 3 -25.13 -20.59 14.70
CA SER A 3 -23.80 -21.16 14.77
C SER A 3 -22.83 -20.01 15.02
N ASN A 4 -22.31 -19.90 16.24
CA ASN A 4 -21.06 -19.20 16.53
C ASN A 4 -19.96 -19.87 15.70
N ARG A 5 -19.83 -19.47 14.44
CA ARG A 5 -18.66 -19.77 13.62
C ARG A 5 -17.53 -18.98 14.23
N THR A 6 -16.79 -19.62 15.15
CA THR A 6 -15.44 -19.21 15.47
C THR A 6 -14.65 -19.32 14.17
N HIS A 7 -14.51 -18.18 13.49
CA HIS A 7 -13.63 -18.02 12.35
C HIS A 7 -12.19 -18.04 12.89
N LEU A 8 -11.74 -19.23 13.31
CA LEU A 8 -10.34 -19.47 13.62
C LEU A 8 -9.60 -19.57 12.29
N PHE A 9 -9.40 -18.42 11.65
CA PHE A 9 -8.51 -18.32 10.50
C PHE A 9 -7.09 -18.30 11.04
N ALA A 10 -6.50 -19.49 11.21
CA ALA A 10 -5.08 -19.58 10.97
C ALA A 10 -4.91 -19.14 9.51
N LEU A 11 -4.46 -17.90 9.31
CA LEU A 11 -4.08 -17.36 8.02
C LEU A 11 -2.90 -18.21 7.56
N GLN A 12 -3.22 -19.38 7.01
CA GLN A 12 -2.26 -20.32 6.47
C GLN A 12 -1.89 -19.73 5.12
N ALA A 13 -1.10 -18.66 5.16
CA ALA A 13 -0.45 -18.05 4.02
C ALA A 13 0.54 -19.08 3.47
N ARG A 14 0.03 -20.09 2.76
CA ARG A 14 0.73 -20.56 1.58
C ARG A 14 0.76 -19.35 0.68
N LEU A 15 1.85 -18.59 0.73
CA LEU A 15 2.01 -17.33 0.03
C LEU A 15 1.61 -17.46 -1.45
N ASN A 16 0.35 -17.11 -1.73
CA ASN A 16 -0.02 -16.29 -2.85
C ASN A 16 -0.59 -15.02 -2.23
N MET A 17 0.21 -14.34 -1.40
CA MET A 17 -0.04 -12.92 -1.19
C MET A 17 -0.03 -12.34 -2.60
N MET A 18 -1.17 -11.82 -3.06
CA MET A 18 -1.12 -10.56 -3.79
C MET A 18 -0.52 -9.57 -2.79
N SER A 19 0.80 -9.66 -2.66
CA SER A 19 1.57 -8.62 -2.02
C SER A 19 1.23 -7.37 -2.82
N LEU A 20 1.26 -6.24 -2.17
CA LEU A 20 0.95 -4.97 -2.79
C LEU A 20 1.81 -4.73 -4.06
N SER A 21 2.92 -5.47 -4.21
CA SER A 21 3.73 -5.67 -5.42
C SER A 21 3.09 -6.42 -6.59
N LEU A 22 1.85 -6.91 -6.50
CA LEU A 22 1.18 -7.72 -7.53
C LEU A 22 0.03 -7.02 -8.25
N LEU A 23 -0.30 -5.81 -7.81
CA LEU A 23 -0.65 -4.76 -8.77
C LEU A 23 0.61 -4.21 -9.50
N ILE A 24 1.81 -4.49 -8.98
CA ILE A 24 3.12 -3.97 -9.45
C ILE A 24 3.92 -5.06 -10.17
N GLY A 25 3.27 -5.73 -11.12
CA GLY A 25 3.96 -6.63 -12.05
C GLY A 25 4.79 -5.83 -13.07
N ALA A 26 5.95 -5.33 -12.64
CA ALA A 26 7.17 -5.06 -13.41
C ALA A 26 8.02 -3.95 -12.74
N LEU A 27 9.21 -4.28 -12.20
CA LEU A 27 10.51 -3.57 -12.33
C LEU A 27 11.48 -3.86 -11.17
N SER A 28 12.77 -3.88 -11.52
CA SER A 28 13.85 -4.63 -10.87
C SER A 28 15.02 -3.76 -10.38
N LEU A 29 15.65 -4.19 -9.27
CA LEU A 29 17.10 -4.24 -8.94
C LEU A 29 17.96 -2.99 -8.53
N CYS A 30 18.68 -3.19 -7.40
CA CYS A 30 19.97 -2.62 -6.92
C CYS A 30 19.93 -1.26 -6.16
N VAL A 31 20.62 -0.96 -5.04
CA VAL A 31 21.77 -1.52 -4.28
C VAL A 31 21.56 -1.28 -2.77
N ALA A 32 21.95 -2.24 -1.93
CA ALA A 32 22.18 -2.02 -0.50
C ALA A 32 23.58 -1.43 -0.30
N GLN A 33 23.69 -0.30 0.40
CA GLN A 33 24.96 0.15 0.96
C GLN A 33 24.79 0.50 2.43
N GLU A 34 25.73 -0.03 3.21
CA GLU A 34 25.84 -0.06 4.65
C GLU A 34 25.88 1.35 5.26
N GLU A 35 24.98 1.64 6.21
CA GLU A 35 25.37 2.41 7.39
C GLU A 35 24.71 1.77 8.61
N GLY A 36 25.54 1.40 9.59
CA GLY A 36 25.11 0.76 10.82
C GLY A 36 24.27 1.71 11.66
N TYR A 37 23.00 1.35 11.86
CA TYR A 37 22.16 1.86 12.93
C TYR A 37 21.63 0.69 13.75
N SER A 38 22.04 0.66 15.02
CA SER A 38 21.59 -0.30 16.03
C SER A 38 20.35 0.21 16.76
N GLU A 39 19.39 -0.70 16.98
CA GLU A 39 18.30 -0.72 17.98
C GLU A 39 17.30 0.47 17.99
N GLU A 40 15.98 0.31 17.99
CA GLU A 40 15.09 -0.85 17.83
C GLU A 40 13.66 -0.27 17.66
N THR A 41 12.96 -0.70 16.60
CA THR A 41 11.49 -0.74 16.47
C THR A 41 10.59 0.52 16.39
N SER A 42 11.01 1.76 16.67
CA SER A 42 10.07 2.92 16.58
C SER A 42 10.08 3.72 15.28
N TRP A 43 11.13 3.63 14.45
CA TRP A 43 11.24 4.52 13.26
C TRP A 43 11.00 3.84 11.91
N ILE A 44 10.88 2.51 11.87
CA ILE A 44 11.04 1.75 10.63
C ILE A 44 9.74 1.64 9.82
N GLU A 45 8.58 1.52 10.46
CA GLU A 45 7.34 1.22 9.70
C GLU A 45 6.68 2.48 9.15
N ALA A 46 6.52 3.51 9.99
CA ALA A 46 6.02 4.82 9.58
C ALA A 46 6.86 5.38 8.42
N SER A 47 8.19 5.43 8.57
CA SER A 47 9.04 6.03 7.55
C SER A 47 9.12 5.21 6.26
N SER A 48 8.81 3.90 6.29
CA SER A 48 9.05 3.01 5.14
C SER A 48 8.17 3.30 3.93
N THR A 49 6.85 3.44 4.07
CA THR A 49 5.96 3.57 2.90
C THR A 49 6.26 4.84 2.08
N ASN A 50 6.54 5.95 2.76
CA ASN A 50 6.85 7.23 2.12
C ASN A 50 8.30 7.36 1.65
N LEU A 51 9.27 6.84 2.44
CA LEU A 51 10.67 6.79 1.99
C LEU A 51 10.85 5.83 0.82
N LEU A 52 10.04 4.77 0.73
CA LEU A 52 10.04 3.87 -0.42
C LEU A 52 9.61 4.65 -1.67
N GLN A 53 8.58 5.49 -1.59
CA GLN A 53 8.12 6.33 -2.71
C GLN A 53 9.15 7.36 -3.16
N PHE A 54 9.69 8.13 -2.21
CA PHE A 54 10.72 9.13 -2.51
C PHE A 54 12.02 8.47 -3.00
N GLY A 55 12.46 7.41 -2.32
CA GLY A 55 13.66 6.66 -2.70
C GLY A 55 13.52 6.00 -4.06
N GLN A 56 12.34 5.46 -4.40
CA GLN A 56 12.09 4.92 -5.74
C GLN A 56 12.10 6.03 -6.78
N ALA A 57 11.43 7.16 -6.52
CA ALA A 57 11.43 8.32 -7.41
C ALA A 57 12.84 8.89 -7.69
N LEU A 58 13.75 8.82 -6.70
CA LEU A 58 15.14 9.20 -6.89
C LEU A 58 15.96 8.17 -7.68
N ARG A 59 15.67 6.87 -7.52
CA ARG A 59 16.43 5.78 -8.17
C ARG A 59 15.98 5.51 -9.61
N ASP A 60 14.68 5.52 -9.84
CA ASP A 60 14.04 5.16 -11.10
C ASP A 60 13.82 6.35 -12.02
N SER A 61 14.53 7.46 -11.81
CA SER A 61 14.37 8.64 -12.66
C SER A 61 14.75 8.29 -14.10
N GLN A 62 13.74 8.13 -14.95
CA GLN A 62 13.94 8.01 -16.38
C GLN A 62 13.93 9.42 -16.99
N PRO A 63 14.87 9.77 -17.88
CA PRO A 63 14.96 11.13 -18.45
C PRO A 63 13.68 11.63 -19.13
N GLU A 64 12.86 10.73 -19.64
CA GLU A 64 11.59 10.97 -20.33
C GLU A 64 10.38 11.09 -19.39
N CYS A 65 10.55 10.69 -18.13
CA CYS A 65 9.49 10.71 -17.13
C CYS A 65 9.46 12.06 -16.39
N GLY A 66 8.41 12.26 -15.59
CA GLY A 66 8.45 13.28 -14.56
C GLY A 66 9.70 13.10 -13.69
N HIS A 67 10.14 14.14 -12.99
CA HIS A 67 11.24 14.00 -12.04
C HIS A 67 11.12 14.91 -10.83
N LEU A 68 11.85 14.58 -9.78
CA LEU A 68 12.02 15.46 -8.64
C LEU A 68 12.95 16.61 -9.01
N THR A 69 12.54 17.84 -8.70
CA THR A 69 13.30 19.06 -8.94
C THR A 69 14.36 19.32 -7.87
N VAL A 70 14.36 18.54 -6.78
CA VAL A 70 15.38 18.56 -5.73
C VAL A 70 15.67 17.13 -5.26
N GLU A 71 16.87 16.93 -4.71
CA GLU A 71 17.35 15.63 -4.21
C GLU A 71 17.02 15.40 -2.71
N ALA A 72 16.13 16.21 -2.14
CA ALA A 72 15.73 16.13 -0.74
C ALA A 72 14.21 16.20 -0.60
N CYS A 73 13.68 15.72 0.53
CA CYS A 73 12.24 15.67 0.76
C CYS A 73 11.62 17.08 0.83
N ASP A 74 10.34 17.23 0.45
CA ASP A 74 9.61 18.50 0.62
C ASP A 74 9.52 18.83 2.11
N PRO A 75 10.19 19.89 2.61
CA PRO A 75 10.16 20.24 4.03
C PRO A 75 8.79 20.74 4.48
N ARG A 76 7.86 20.93 3.54
CA ARG A 76 6.48 21.37 3.79
C ARG A 76 5.46 20.22 3.67
N ALA A 77 5.91 18.98 3.44
CA ALA A 77 5.02 17.82 3.42
C ALA A 77 4.45 17.56 4.83
N ASN A 78 3.26 16.94 4.90
CA ASN A 78 2.58 16.69 6.17
C ASN A 78 3.30 15.65 7.03
N ALA A 79 4.05 14.75 6.39
CA ALA A 79 5.06 13.93 7.05
C ALA A 79 6.36 13.97 6.24
N PHE A 80 7.50 13.75 6.90
CA PHE A 80 8.80 13.81 6.24
C PHE A 80 8.82 12.86 5.02
N CYS A 81 9.00 13.42 3.83
CA CYS A 81 8.96 12.73 2.54
C CYS A 81 7.60 12.14 2.11
N SER A 82 6.47 12.53 2.73
CA SER A 82 5.15 11.95 2.41
C SER A 82 4.54 12.37 1.09
N ASN A 83 4.95 13.52 0.57
CA ASN A 83 4.37 14.08 -0.63
C ASN A 83 5.45 14.83 -1.40
N ASN A 84 5.94 14.19 -2.45
CA ASN A 84 6.96 14.76 -3.31
C ASN A 84 6.38 15.61 -4.43
N CYS A 85 5.07 15.75 -4.50
CA CYS A 85 4.43 16.44 -5.61
C CYS A 85 4.83 17.91 -5.70
N ARG A 86 5.07 18.62 -4.59
CA ARG A 86 5.49 20.03 -4.69
C ARG A 86 6.84 20.24 -5.36
N ILE A 87 7.67 19.23 -5.31
CA ILE A 87 9.02 19.23 -5.86
C ILE A 87 9.11 18.28 -7.06
N HIS A 88 7.98 18.02 -7.73
CA HIS A 88 7.89 17.18 -8.91
C HIS A 88 7.65 18.05 -10.14
N THR A 89 8.17 17.69 -11.31
CA THR A 89 7.99 18.47 -12.56
C THR A 89 6.52 18.65 -12.95
N HIS A 90 5.70 17.64 -12.72
CA HIS A 90 4.23 17.68 -12.88
C HIS A 90 3.52 17.90 -11.54
N GLY A 91 4.16 18.68 -10.66
CA GLY A 91 3.73 18.81 -9.27
C GLY A 91 2.34 19.39 -9.07
N ALA A 92 1.91 20.27 -9.98
CA ALA A 92 0.55 20.82 -9.96
C ALA A 92 -0.51 19.74 -10.26
N ASP A 93 -0.19 18.79 -11.14
CA ASP A 93 -1.13 17.76 -11.58
C ASP A 93 -1.37 16.69 -10.52
N CYS A 94 -0.44 16.50 -9.58
CA CYS A 94 -0.69 15.66 -8.40
C CYS A 94 -1.87 16.12 -7.52
N TYR A 95 -2.23 17.41 -7.57
CA TYR A 95 -3.31 18.01 -6.77
C TYR A 95 -4.64 18.06 -7.54
N ARG A 96 -4.68 17.44 -8.72
CA ARG A 96 -5.86 17.35 -9.57
C ARG A 96 -6.35 15.90 -9.58
N PRO A 97 -7.63 15.66 -9.93
CA PRO A 97 -8.11 14.31 -10.15
C PRO A 97 -7.27 13.57 -11.17
N VAL A 98 -6.72 12.41 -10.80
CA VAL A 98 -5.90 11.56 -11.68
C VAL A 98 -6.62 11.25 -13.00
N PRO A 99 -7.93 10.94 -13.04
CA PRO A 99 -8.63 10.72 -14.31
C PRO A 99 -8.61 11.93 -15.27
N ASP A 100 -8.61 13.17 -14.77
CA ASP A 100 -8.50 14.35 -15.63
C ASP A 100 -7.12 14.49 -16.21
N VAL A 101 -6.10 14.37 -15.35
CA VAL A 101 -4.71 14.48 -15.77
C VAL A 101 -4.42 13.41 -16.83
N MET A 102 -4.80 12.16 -16.59
CA MET A 102 -4.54 11.09 -17.56
C MET A 102 -5.36 11.25 -18.86
N ALA A 103 -6.52 11.92 -18.83
CA ALA A 103 -7.28 12.23 -20.05
C ALA A 103 -6.63 13.36 -20.88
N GLU A 104 -5.96 14.31 -20.24
CA GLU A 104 -5.18 15.38 -20.89
C GLU A 104 -3.84 14.88 -21.46
N HIS A 105 -3.35 13.76 -20.93
CA HIS A 105 -2.07 13.13 -21.26
C HIS A 105 -2.24 11.71 -21.84
N PRO A 106 -2.97 11.56 -22.97
CA PRO A 106 -3.27 10.23 -23.50
C PRO A 106 -2.00 9.51 -23.97
N GLY A 107 -1.79 8.30 -23.46
CA GLY A 107 -0.66 7.45 -23.83
C GLY A 107 0.57 7.57 -22.94
N GLU A 108 0.56 8.49 -21.97
CA GLU A 108 1.56 8.54 -20.91
C GLU A 108 1.19 7.52 -19.80
N ASP A 109 2.18 6.80 -19.29
CA ASP A 109 1.99 5.93 -18.13
C ASP A 109 2.01 6.79 -16.86
N GLY A 110 0.99 6.67 -16.00
CA GLY A 110 0.90 7.44 -14.76
C GLY A 110 2.11 7.25 -13.84
N TYR A 111 2.70 6.06 -13.84
CA TYR A 111 3.96 5.80 -13.12
C TYR A 111 5.10 6.72 -13.59
N CYS A 112 5.30 6.78 -14.90
CA CYS A 112 6.31 7.60 -15.53
C CYS A 112 5.97 9.09 -15.39
N TYR A 113 4.72 9.47 -15.65
CA TYR A 113 4.26 10.84 -15.55
C TYR A 113 4.53 11.43 -14.17
N PHE A 114 4.31 10.67 -13.10
CA PHE A 114 4.55 11.08 -11.72
C PHE A 114 5.89 10.57 -11.13
N ASN A 115 6.90 10.25 -11.96
CA ASN A 115 8.25 9.84 -11.53
C ASN A 115 8.32 8.76 -10.45
N ALA A 116 7.57 7.67 -10.57
CA ALA A 116 7.49 6.62 -9.55
C ALA A 116 7.01 7.08 -8.15
N THR A 117 6.71 8.38 -7.95
CA THR A 117 6.05 8.87 -6.73
C THR A 117 4.64 8.31 -6.64
N ALA A 118 4.06 8.01 -7.81
CA ALA A 118 2.77 7.34 -7.98
C ALA A 118 2.94 5.87 -8.37
N PHE A 119 3.77 5.11 -7.65
CA PHE A 119 3.96 3.70 -7.98
C PHE A 119 2.67 2.86 -7.96
N TRP A 120 1.65 3.35 -7.25
CA TRP A 120 0.29 2.83 -7.21
C TRP A 120 -0.56 3.10 -8.45
N VAL A 121 -0.17 4.08 -9.27
CA VAL A 121 -0.88 4.50 -10.49
C VAL A 121 -0.20 3.90 -11.74
N SER A 122 0.65 2.89 -11.56
CA SER A 122 1.30 2.21 -12.68
C SER A 122 0.34 1.31 -13.43
N TYR A 123 0.34 1.43 -14.76
CA TYR A 123 -0.21 0.40 -15.63
C TYR A 123 0.82 -0.04 -16.65
N SER A 124 1.54 -1.11 -16.32
CA SER A 124 2.59 -1.70 -17.18
C SER A 124 2.01 -2.53 -18.35
N GLY A 125 0.69 -2.59 -18.48
CA GLY A 125 0.01 -3.43 -19.47
C GLY A 125 -0.07 -4.92 -19.07
N PRO A 126 -0.57 -5.78 -19.97
CA PRO A 126 -0.68 -7.21 -19.71
C PRO A 126 0.69 -7.88 -19.65
N ASN A 127 1.08 -8.39 -18.48
CA ASN A 127 2.27 -9.22 -18.34
C ASN A 127 1.99 -10.71 -18.66
N PRO A 128 2.66 -11.32 -19.66
CA PRO A 128 2.52 -12.76 -19.96
C PRO A 128 3.12 -13.69 -18.88
N HIS A 129 3.92 -13.17 -17.95
CA HIS A 129 4.63 -13.93 -16.92
C HIS A 129 4.18 -13.56 -15.49
N PHE A 130 2.89 -13.24 -15.32
CA PHE A 130 2.31 -12.81 -14.05
C PHE A 130 2.69 -13.69 -12.84
N GLU A 131 2.66 -15.02 -12.97
CA GLU A 131 3.08 -15.95 -11.91
C GLU A 131 4.52 -15.74 -11.45
N LYS A 132 5.44 -15.46 -12.38
CA LYS A 132 6.86 -15.26 -12.07
C LYS A 132 7.05 -13.94 -11.34
N GLU A 133 6.50 -12.85 -11.86
CA GLU A 133 6.60 -11.54 -11.22
C GLU A 133 5.92 -11.52 -9.86
N ALA A 134 4.82 -12.26 -9.70
CA ALA A 134 4.19 -12.47 -8.41
C ALA A 134 5.13 -13.09 -7.39
N ALA A 135 5.79 -14.18 -7.78
CA ALA A 135 6.73 -14.87 -6.91
C ALA A 135 7.93 -13.97 -6.57
N GLU A 136 8.46 -13.25 -7.57
CA GLU A 136 9.59 -12.34 -7.39
C GLU A 136 9.23 -11.15 -6.49
N GLY A 137 8.06 -10.53 -6.68
CA GLY A 137 7.56 -9.43 -5.85
C GLY A 137 7.35 -9.85 -4.40
N VAL A 138 6.74 -11.02 -4.16
CA VAL A 138 6.60 -11.59 -2.81
C VAL A 138 7.96 -11.86 -2.16
N LEU A 139 8.92 -12.42 -2.90
CA LEU A 139 10.27 -12.68 -2.39
C LEU A 139 11.01 -11.39 -2.08
N PHE A 140 10.84 -10.37 -2.92
CA PHE A 140 11.44 -9.05 -2.73
C PHE A 140 10.92 -8.38 -1.46
N LEU A 141 9.59 -8.37 -1.25
CA LEU A 141 8.98 -7.74 -0.08
C LEU A 141 9.42 -8.35 1.24
N ARG A 142 9.78 -9.63 1.29
CA ARG A 142 10.29 -10.24 2.52
C ARG A 142 11.44 -9.42 3.12
N GLY A 143 12.34 -8.89 2.28
CA GLY A 143 13.38 -7.97 2.75
C GLY A 143 14.18 -8.47 3.96
N PRO A 144 14.90 -7.57 4.67
CA PRO A 144 15.66 -7.93 5.87
C PRO A 144 14.80 -8.13 7.13
N SER A 145 13.59 -7.57 7.16
CA SER A 145 12.71 -7.60 8.33
C SER A 145 11.82 -8.84 8.42
N TYR A 146 11.78 -9.68 7.37
CA TYR A 146 10.99 -10.91 7.38
C TYR A 146 11.58 -11.98 8.30
N LYS A 147 10.76 -12.42 9.24
CA LYS A 147 11.14 -13.36 10.31
C LYS A 147 10.92 -14.83 9.91
N GLY A 148 10.30 -15.09 8.76
CA GLY A 148 9.80 -16.41 8.39
C GLY A 148 8.27 -16.46 8.42
N LEU A 149 7.70 -17.51 7.84
CA LEU A 149 6.25 -17.66 7.73
C LEU A 149 5.67 -18.07 9.08
N ASN A 150 4.69 -17.30 9.57
CA ASN A 150 4.01 -17.46 10.85
C ASN A 150 4.96 -17.46 12.06
N THR A 151 6.06 -16.73 11.97
CA THR A 151 7.05 -16.60 13.05
C THR A 151 7.02 -15.23 13.70
N GLY A 152 6.35 -14.26 13.08
CA GLY A 152 6.05 -12.97 13.69
C GLY A 152 5.07 -13.07 14.87
N PRO A 153 4.87 -11.97 15.61
CA PRO A 153 3.80 -11.93 16.60
C PRO A 153 2.44 -12.05 15.91
N LEU A 154 1.53 -12.82 16.52
CA LEU A 154 0.13 -12.87 16.11
C LEU A 154 -0.58 -11.60 16.60
N LEU A 155 -1.11 -10.82 15.66
CA LEU A 155 -1.85 -9.60 15.90
C LEU A 155 -3.33 -9.81 15.62
N ALA A 156 -4.18 -9.07 16.32
CA ALA A 156 -5.62 -9.08 16.13
C ALA A 156 -6.10 -7.68 15.79
N TYR A 157 -6.85 -7.53 14.70
CA TYR A 157 -7.40 -6.26 14.26
C TYR A 157 -8.81 -6.05 14.78
N SER A 158 -9.10 -4.81 15.18
CA SER A 158 -10.46 -4.28 15.28
C SER A 158 -10.86 -3.65 13.94
N PHE A 159 -11.47 -4.44 13.06
CA PHE A 159 -11.84 -4.01 11.71
C PHE A 159 -13.32 -4.31 11.40
N GLU A 160 -14.13 -3.25 11.27
CA GLU A 160 -15.57 -3.33 10.95
C GLU A 160 -16.30 -4.42 11.75
N ASP A 161 -17.06 -5.29 11.08
CA ASP A 161 -17.80 -6.41 11.70
C ASP A 161 -16.98 -7.71 11.78
N ALA A 162 -15.68 -7.66 11.46
CA ALA A 162 -14.85 -8.86 11.43
C ALA A 162 -14.54 -9.34 12.85
N VAL A 163 -15.05 -10.54 13.18
CA VAL A 163 -14.78 -11.20 14.46
C VAL A 163 -13.49 -12.00 14.35
N ASN A 164 -12.52 -11.70 15.22
CA ASN A 164 -11.22 -12.39 15.31
C ASN A 164 -10.38 -12.31 14.01
N LEU A 165 -10.31 -11.14 13.38
CA LEU A 165 -9.39 -10.94 12.26
C LEU A 165 -7.95 -10.88 12.80
N THR A 166 -7.11 -11.83 12.41
CA THR A 166 -5.72 -11.92 12.89
C THR A 166 -4.73 -12.10 11.77
N THR A 167 -3.52 -11.56 11.93
CA THR A 167 -2.38 -11.86 11.05
C THR A 167 -1.10 -12.09 11.86
N TYR A 168 -0.13 -12.78 11.25
CA TYR A 168 1.23 -12.81 11.77
C TYR A 168 2.01 -11.64 11.16
N ALA A 169 2.57 -10.76 12.00
CA ALA A 169 3.48 -9.70 11.54
C ALA A 169 4.87 -10.27 11.24
N ASP A 170 4.91 -11.17 10.25
CA ASP A 170 6.12 -11.84 9.77
C ASP A 170 7.11 -10.85 9.17
N SER A 171 6.61 -9.75 8.61
CA SER A 171 7.39 -8.57 8.23
C SER A 171 6.69 -7.30 8.70
N ALA A 172 7.48 -6.25 8.83
CA ALA A 172 7.08 -4.94 9.34
C ALA A 172 5.87 -4.34 8.58
N HIS A 173 5.87 -4.45 7.25
CA HIS A 173 4.84 -3.88 6.38
C HIS A 173 3.58 -4.76 6.26
N TYR A 174 3.64 -6.05 6.66
CA TYR A 174 2.49 -6.96 6.55
C TYR A 174 1.32 -6.49 7.41
N LEU A 175 1.60 -5.77 8.49
CA LEU A 175 0.56 -5.18 9.34
C LEU A 175 -0.43 -4.31 8.54
N TYR A 176 0.08 -3.50 7.62
CA TYR A 176 -0.73 -2.65 6.74
C TYR A 176 -1.24 -3.46 5.53
N ASP A 177 -0.32 -4.14 4.85
CA ASP A 177 -0.61 -4.83 3.58
C ASP A 177 -1.65 -5.95 3.72
N ASP A 178 -1.61 -6.73 4.80
CA ASP A 178 -2.55 -7.82 5.00
C ASP A 178 -3.97 -7.30 5.24
N LEU A 179 -4.11 -6.24 6.05
CA LEU A 179 -5.42 -5.64 6.31
C LEU A 179 -5.96 -4.94 5.06
N TYR A 180 -5.09 -4.24 4.32
CA TYR A 180 -5.43 -3.66 3.02
C TYR A 180 -5.94 -4.73 2.06
N ALA A 181 -5.16 -5.78 1.81
CA ALA A 181 -5.52 -6.86 0.90
C ALA A 181 -6.79 -7.61 1.36
N TYR A 182 -6.95 -7.83 2.67
CA TYR A 182 -8.17 -8.39 3.25
C TYR A 182 -9.39 -7.53 2.93
N SER A 183 -9.28 -6.22 3.15
CA SER A 183 -10.38 -5.26 2.99
C SER A 183 -10.91 -5.18 1.56
N LEU A 184 -10.06 -5.50 0.59
CA LEU A 184 -10.35 -5.49 -0.85
C LEU A 184 -10.69 -6.87 -1.43
N GLY A 185 -10.57 -7.94 -0.64
CA GLY A 185 -10.88 -9.30 -1.11
C GLY A 185 -9.75 -9.96 -1.91
N PHE A 186 -8.50 -9.52 -1.72
CA PHE A 186 -7.34 -10.01 -2.48
C PHE A 186 -6.52 -11.10 -1.77
N LEU A 187 -6.97 -11.58 -0.61
CA LEU A 187 -6.29 -12.69 0.07
C LEU A 187 -6.78 -14.06 -0.41
N GLN A 188 -5.91 -15.07 -0.27
CA GLN A 188 -6.28 -16.45 -0.50
C GLN A 188 -7.48 -16.84 0.38
N GLY A 189 -8.46 -17.51 -0.23
CA GLY A 189 -9.70 -17.90 0.45
C GLY A 189 -10.83 -16.88 0.33
N GLN A 190 -10.59 -15.71 -0.26
CA GLN A 190 -11.63 -14.72 -0.60
C GLN A 190 -12.15 -14.87 -2.05
N GLY A 191 -12.14 -16.11 -2.58
CA GLY A 191 -12.62 -16.41 -3.92
C GLY A 191 -11.55 -16.44 -5.02
N LEU A 192 -10.27 -16.24 -4.66
CA LEU A 192 -9.13 -16.36 -5.57
C LEU A 192 -8.62 -17.81 -5.66
N ASP A 193 -8.52 -18.37 -6.88
CA ASP A 193 -7.89 -19.68 -7.13
C ASP A 193 -6.42 -19.48 -7.56
N PRO A 194 -5.44 -20.03 -6.83
CA PRO A 194 -4.03 -19.99 -7.20
C PRO A 194 -3.72 -20.49 -8.61
N LYS A 195 -4.56 -21.36 -9.19
CA LYS A 195 -4.38 -21.81 -10.59
C LYS A 195 -4.50 -20.68 -11.60
N TRP A 196 -5.14 -19.56 -11.23
CA TRP A 196 -5.29 -18.40 -12.09
C TRP A 196 -4.00 -17.61 -12.27
N MET A 197 -2.96 -17.80 -11.46
CA MET A 197 -1.65 -17.11 -11.59
C MET A 197 -1.03 -17.21 -12.99
N LYS A 198 -1.32 -18.29 -13.72
CA LYS A 198 -0.84 -18.51 -15.10
C LYS A 198 -1.72 -17.88 -16.18
N ASN A 199 -2.85 -17.28 -15.80
CA ASN A 199 -3.83 -16.69 -16.70
C ASN A 199 -3.92 -15.18 -16.44
N SER A 200 -3.00 -14.42 -17.05
CA SER A 200 -2.93 -12.97 -16.90
C SER A 200 -4.24 -12.28 -17.34
N SER A 201 -4.92 -12.79 -18.36
CA SER A 201 -6.22 -12.26 -18.80
C SER A 201 -7.31 -12.42 -17.73
N LYS A 202 -7.28 -13.52 -16.95
CA LYS A 202 -8.20 -13.72 -15.83
C LYS A 202 -7.92 -12.71 -14.71
N TRP A 203 -6.66 -12.42 -14.40
CA TRP A 203 -6.30 -11.41 -13.41
C TRP A 203 -6.72 -10.00 -13.83
N ILE A 204 -6.48 -9.61 -15.09
CA ILE A 204 -6.96 -8.32 -15.62
C ILE A 204 -8.48 -8.21 -15.49
N SER A 205 -9.22 -9.29 -15.79
CA SER A 205 -10.67 -9.33 -15.63
C SER A 205 -11.10 -9.19 -14.18
N ILE A 206 -10.43 -9.87 -13.24
CA ILE A 206 -10.73 -9.78 -11.80
C ILE A 206 -10.44 -8.39 -11.27
N SER A 207 -9.31 -7.79 -11.64
CA SER A 207 -8.97 -6.43 -11.23
C SER A 207 -10.04 -5.44 -11.68
N ARG A 208 -10.48 -5.52 -12.95
CA ARG A 208 -11.58 -4.67 -13.46
C ARG A 208 -12.89 -4.87 -12.69
N GLU A 209 -13.28 -6.13 -12.48
CA GLU A 209 -14.48 -6.47 -11.70
C GLU A 209 -14.40 -5.89 -10.28
N LYS A 210 -13.22 -5.95 -9.63
CA LYS A 210 -13.00 -5.38 -8.31
C LYS A 210 -13.03 -3.85 -8.32
N CYS A 211 -12.43 -3.19 -9.31
CA CYS A 211 -12.57 -1.74 -9.47
C CYS A 211 -14.05 -1.33 -9.65
N ASP A 212 -14.83 -2.07 -10.44
CA ASP A 212 -16.26 -1.79 -10.63
C ASP A 212 -17.07 -1.99 -9.34
N GLU A 213 -16.81 -3.08 -8.60
CA GLU A 213 -17.44 -3.36 -7.30
C GLU A 213 -17.12 -2.27 -6.27
N ILE A 214 -15.85 -1.87 -6.18
CA ILE A 214 -15.40 -0.83 -5.25
C ILE A 214 -16.09 0.50 -5.61
N GLN A 215 -16.21 0.82 -6.90
CA GLN A 215 -16.82 2.07 -7.36
C GLN A 215 -18.31 2.06 -7.02
N ALA A 216 -18.97 0.93 -7.27
CA ALA A 216 -20.38 0.76 -6.95
C ALA A 216 -20.64 0.83 -5.43
N LYS A 217 -19.74 0.28 -4.62
CA LYS A 217 -19.88 0.26 -3.15
C LYS A 217 -19.65 1.63 -2.52
N PHE A 218 -18.63 2.36 -2.96
CA PHE A 218 -18.20 3.58 -2.28
C PHE A 218 -18.55 4.86 -3.03
N ALA A 219 -18.90 4.77 -4.31
CA ALA A 219 -19.27 5.88 -5.17
C ALA A 219 -18.24 7.03 -5.08
N PHE A 220 -16.95 6.71 -5.25
CA PHE A 220 -15.91 7.72 -5.18
C PHE A 220 -16.16 8.81 -6.20
N GLU A 221 -16.19 10.05 -5.73
CA GLU A 221 -16.20 11.20 -6.60
C GLU A 221 -14.80 11.40 -7.19
N LYS A 222 -14.75 11.98 -8.37
CA LYS A 222 -13.49 12.19 -9.08
C LYS A 222 -12.54 13.10 -8.29
N GLU A 223 -13.11 14.04 -7.56
CA GLU A 223 -12.45 14.95 -6.64
C GLU A 223 -11.79 14.23 -5.45
N GLU A 224 -12.16 12.98 -5.16
CA GLU A 224 -11.50 12.14 -4.16
C GLU A 224 -10.28 11.39 -4.73
N LEU A 225 -10.11 11.36 -6.05
CA LEU A 225 -9.07 10.60 -6.74
C LEU A 225 -7.84 11.47 -7.04
N VAL A 226 -7.31 12.10 -5.99
CA VAL A 226 -6.16 13.02 -6.07
C VAL A 226 -4.93 12.34 -5.50
N LEU A 227 -3.86 12.24 -6.30
CA LEU A 227 -2.64 11.53 -5.93
C LEU A 227 -2.01 12.09 -4.64
N ALA A 228 -1.89 13.42 -4.52
CA ALA A 228 -1.32 14.05 -3.33
C ALA A 228 -2.05 13.64 -2.04
N ASP A 229 -3.39 13.56 -2.09
CA ASP A 229 -4.20 13.14 -0.95
C ASP A 229 -3.93 11.68 -0.58
N TRP A 230 -3.72 10.81 -1.57
CA TRP A 230 -3.39 9.39 -1.31
C TRP A 230 -2.01 9.24 -0.68
N LEU A 231 -1.00 9.92 -1.26
CA LEU A 231 0.37 9.88 -0.75
C LEU A 231 0.47 10.37 0.69
N ASP A 232 -0.19 11.50 0.99
CA ASP A 232 -0.22 12.05 2.35
C ASP A 232 -0.99 11.16 3.33
N PHE A 233 -2.03 10.45 2.87
CA PHE A 233 -2.86 9.63 3.72
C PHE A 233 -2.25 8.26 4.08
N ASN A 234 -1.27 7.76 3.31
CA ASN A 234 -0.59 6.47 3.57
C ASN A 234 -0.12 6.32 5.04
N MET A 235 0.45 7.39 5.60
CA MET A 235 0.91 7.39 7.00
C MET A 235 -0.22 7.34 8.00
N VAL A 236 -1.30 8.06 7.68
CA VAL A 236 -2.48 8.15 8.53
C VAL A 236 -3.17 6.80 8.57
N ILE A 237 -3.36 6.15 7.42
CA ILE A 237 -3.97 4.83 7.37
C ILE A 237 -3.08 3.73 7.97
N SER A 238 -1.75 3.85 7.85
CA SER A 238 -0.80 2.98 8.56
C SER A 238 -0.93 3.12 10.08
N ALA A 239 -0.99 4.35 10.60
CA ALA A 239 -1.24 4.64 12.01
C ALA A 239 -2.60 4.08 12.48
N MET A 240 -3.67 4.28 11.71
CA MET A 240 -4.99 3.72 12.00
C MET A 240 -4.96 2.19 12.05
N THR A 241 -4.22 1.56 11.13
CA THR A 241 -4.06 0.10 11.07
C THR A 241 -3.28 -0.44 12.27
N MET A 242 -2.13 0.17 12.61
CA MET A 242 -1.37 -0.15 13.82
C MET A 242 -2.20 -0.04 15.09
N CYS A 243 -2.97 1.03 15.20
CA CYS A 243 -3.84 1.22 16.35
C CYS A 243 -4.97 0.18 16.40
N SER A 244 -5.56 -0.17 15.24
CA SER A 244 -6.56 -1.25 15.18
C SER A 244 -6.00 -2.61 15.61
N ALA A 245 -4.68 -2.80 15.52
CA ALA A 245 -3.96 -3.97 16.01
C ALA A 245 -3.50 -3.86 17.49
N GLY A 246 -3.90 -2.80 18.21
CA GLY A 246 -3.52 -2.55 19.59
C GLY A 246 -2.06 -2.17 19.81
N MET A 247 -1.36 -1.71 18.76
CA MET A 247 0.04 -1.32 18.85
C MET A 247 0.18 0.09 19.44
N ASN A 248 1.25 0.31 20.22
CA ASN A 248 1.58 1.65 20.69
C ASN A 248 2.22 2.45 19.57
N ILE A 249 1.55 3.51 19.13
CA ILE A 249 2.02 4.42 18.09
C ILE A 249 2.35 5.83 18.60
N SER A 250 2.47 6.02 19.92
CA SER A 250 2.73 7.34 20.52
C SER A 250 4.04 8.01 20.09
N TYR A 251 4.90 7.28 19.37
CA TYR A 251 6.16 7.77 18.82
C TYR A 251 6.02 8.41 17.43
N MET A 252 4.87 8.24 16.75
CA MET A 252 4.63 8.82 15.43
C MET A 252 4.45 10.34 15.52
N ASP A 253 4.58 11.02 14.39
CA ASP A 253 4.35 12.47 14.29
C ASP A 253 2.97 12.89 14.82
N ALA A 254 2.92 14.00 15.55
CA ALA A 254 1.70 14.48 16.19
C ALA A 254 0.59 14.82 15.19
N ASP A 255 0.93 15.24 13.97
CA ASP A 255 -0.03 15.57 12.93
C ASP A 255 -0.62 14.31 12.31
N ILE A 256 0.20 13.26 12.13
CA ILE A 256 -0.26 11.92 11.73
C ILE A 256 -1.21 11.35 12.80
N LEU A 257 -0.81 11.38 14.07
CA LEU A 257 -1.63 10.87 15.18
C LEU A 257 -2.97 11.61 15.27
N ARG A 258 -2.96 12.93 15.10
CA ARG A 258 -4.17 13.76 15.08
C ARG A 258 -5.07 13.40 13.89
N ALA A 259 -4.52 13.24 12.70
CA ALA A 259 -5.27 12.85 11.50
C ALA A 259 -5.86 11.43 11.62
N ALA A 260 -5.13 10.51 12.26
CA ALA A 260 -5.58 9.14 12.57
C ALA A 260 -6.62 9.09 13.70
N GLY A 261 -6.93 10.23 14.33
CA GLY A 261 -7.85 10.32 15.45
C GLY A 261 -7.34 9.57 16.69
N TRP A 262 -6.03 9.37 16.83
CA TRP A 262 -5.41 8.67 17.94
C TRP A 262 -5.44 9.51 19.21
N LYS A 263 -5.85 8.88 20.31
CA LYS A 263 -5.87 9.47 21.66
C LYS A 263 -5.15 8.59 22.68
N SER A 264 -5.18 7.28 22.47
CA SER A 264 -4.47 6.29 23.29
C SER A 264 -4.28 5.00 22.49
N PRO A 265 -3.44 4.05 22.94
CA PRO A 265 -3.25 2.75 22.27
C PRO A 265 -4.55 1.95 22.03
N THR A 266 -5.64 2.27 22.73
CA THR A 266 -6.94 1.61 22.58
C THR A 266 -8.04 2.55 22.11
N ASP A 267 -7.72 3.81 21.78
CA ASP A 267 -8.68 4.83 21.37
C ASP A 267 -8.13 5.57 20.15
N CYS A 268 -8.58 5.14 18.98
CA CYS A 268 -8.30 5.76 17.70
C CYS A 268 -9.50 5.65 16.77
N LYS A 269 -9.48 6.40 15.66
CA LYS A 269 -10.48 6.25 14.61
C LYS A 269 -10.38 4.83 14.03
N PRO A 270 -11.48 4.06 13.96
CA PRO A 270 -11.48 2.78 13.28
C PRO A 270 -11.09 2.94 11.80
N VAL A 271 -10.24 2.03 11.31
CA VAL A 271 -9.99 1.90 9.87
C VAL A 271 -11.10 1.05 9.24
N THR A 272 -11.52 1.45 8.04
CA THR A 272 -12.64 0.84 7.30
C THR A 272 -12.21 0.41 5.91
N SER A 273 -13.02 -0.41 5.25
CA SER A 273 -12.79 -0.76 3.84
C SER A 273 -12.81 0.48 2.93
N ARG A 274 -13.52 1.56 3.28
CA ARG A 274 -13.50 2.80 2.48
C ARG A 274 -12.13 3.46 2.50
N ASP A 275 -11.48 3.51 3.67
CA ASP A 275 -10.16 4.14 3.82
C ASP A 275 -9.13 3.44 2.92
N PHE A 276 -9.16 2.10 2.86
CA PHE A 276 -8.30 1.31 1.98
C PHE A 276 -8.72 1.40 0.51
N ALA A 277 -10.01 1.33 0.21
CA ALA A 277 -10.53 1.36 -1.16
C ALA A 277 -10.12 2.61 -1.95
N LYS A 278 -9.91 3.74 -1.27
CA LYS A 278 -9.40 4.97 -1.91
C LYS A 278 -8.02 4.76 -2.56
N HIS A 279 -7.20 3.83 -2.06
CA HIS A 279 -5.85 3.53 -2.58
C HIS A 279 -5.83 2.52 -3.74
N HIS A 280 -6.99 1.98 -4.12
CA HIS A 280 -7.08 1.01 -5.22
C HIS A 280 -7.31 1.66 -6.59
N TYR A 281 -7.67 2.95 -6.63
CA TYR A 281 -7.97 3.68 -7.87
C TYR A 281 -6.74 4.30 -8.53
#